data_AF-A0A4R9VDB5-F1
#
_entry.id   AF-A0A4R9VDB5-F1
#
_cell.length_a   1.000
_cell.length_b   1.000
_cell.length_c   1.000
_cell.angle_alpha   90.00
_cell.angle_beta   90.00
_cell.angle_gamma   90.00
#
_symmetry.space_group_name_H-M   'P 1'
#
loop_
_entity.id
_entity.type
_entity.pdbx_description
1 polymer ?
#
loop_
_entity_poly.entity_id
_entity_poly.type
_entity_poly.pdbx_seq_one_letter_code
_entity_poly.pdbx_strand_id
1 'polypeptide(L)'
;LTSSIGNAVFNKNDGVIVIVDNFYSAATGGQDILSSRASNRTKSTKHPITEAVKGMGVKWLRHVDRTYDVGKMQDSLREALTTNEKGPKVIVASSECMLNRQRREKPLVDKAIKGGERVVKPKFGVDEDICTGD
;
A
#
# COMPACT_ATOMS: atom_id res chain seq x y z
N LEU A 1 3.80 5.44 -16.17
CA LEU A 1 4.97 4.57 -15.90
C LEU A 1 6.25 5.15 -16.51
N THR A 2 6.24 5.54 -17.78
CA THR A 2 7.38 6.18 -18.46
C THR A 2 7.80 7.53 -17.84
N SER A 3 6.86 8.33 -17.33
CA SER A 3 7.16 9.62 -16.70
C SER A 3 7.60 9.55 -15.22
N SER A 4 7.46 8.40 -14.55
CA SER A 4 7.74 8.29 -13.10
C SER A 4 8.87 7.30 -12.84
N ILE A 5 8.55 6.01 -12.66
CA ILE A 5 9.56 4.98 -12.36
C ILE A 5 10.58 4.87 -13.50
N GLY A 6 10.13 4.85 -14.76
CA GLY A 6 11.03 4.80 -15.91
C GLY A 6 12.00 5.99 -15.93
N ASN A 7 11.49 7.21 -15.69
CA ASN A 7 12.32 8.41 -15.63
C ASN A 7 13.29 8.40 -14.43
N ALA A 8 12.87 7.89 -13.28
CA ALA A 8 13.73 7.77 -12.09
C ALA A 8 14.88 6.78 -12.32
N VAL A 9 14.60 5.65 -12.98
CA VAL A 9 15.64 4.69 -13.38
C VAL A 9 16.57 5.30 -14.43
N PHE A 10 16.01 5.92 -15.48
CA PHE A 10 16.77 6.52 -16.58
C PHE A 10 17.77 7.57 -16.08
N ASN A 11 17.33 8.46 -15.19
CA ASN A 11 18.17 9.53 -14.63
C ASN A 11 18.94 9.10 -13.38
N LYS A 12 18.91 7.82 -13.00
CA LYS A 12 19.59 7.28 -11.81
C LYS A 12 19.25 8.07 -10.53
N ASN A 13 18.00 8.50 -10.39
CA ASN A 13 17.54 9.25 -9.23
C ASN A 13 17.74 8.44 -7.95
N ASP A 14 18.49 8.97 -6.99
CA ASP A 14 18.82 8.30 -5.73
C ASP A 14 17.82 8.68 -4.62
N GLY A 15 16.53 8.41 -4.88
CA GLY A 15 15.42 8.73 -3.99
C GLY A 15 14.58 7.52 -3.60
N VAL A 16 13.71 7.70 -2.62
CA VAL A 16 12.72 6.70 -2.21
C VAL A 16 11.37 7.01 -2.84
N ILE A 17 10.77 6.02 -3.50
CA ILE A 17 9.44 6.11 -4.11
C ILE A 17 8.54 5.09 -3.43
N VAL A 18 7.50 5.58 -2.77
CA VAL A 18 6.49 4.72 -2.14
C VAL A 18 5.26 4.67 -3.03
N ILE A 19 4.87 3.47 -3.44
CA ILE A 19 3.65 3.23 -4.22
C ILE A 19 2.62 2.59 -3.29
N VAL A 20 1.53 3.31 -3.04
CA VAL A 20 0.39 2.78 -2.26
C VAL A 20 -0.58 2.07 -3.22
N ASP A 21 -0.63 0.75 -3.13
CA ASP A 21 -1.46 -0.10 -3.99
C ASP A 21 -2.67 -0.65 -3.21
N ASN A 22 -3.83 -0.02 -3.41
CA ASN A 22 -5.08 -0.45 -2.81
C ASN A 22 -5.80 -1.55 -3.60
N PHE A 23 -5.25 -1.97 -4.75
CA PHE A 23 -5.88 -2.85 -5.74
C PHE A 23 -7.12 -2.25 -6.44
N TYR A 24 -7.34 -0.95 -6.34
CA TYR A 24 -8.39 -0.18 -7.02
C TYR A 24 -8.13 1.32 -6.83
N SER A 25 -8.84 2.16 -7.58
CA SER A 25 -8.82 3.60 -7.35
C SER A 25 -9.57 3.98 -6.06
N ALA A 26 -8.84 4.21 -4.97
CA ALA A 26 -9.46 4.51 -3.68
C ALA A 26 -10.19 5.88 -3.66
N ALA A 27 -9.62 6.91 -4.29
CA ALA A 27 -10.13 8.28 -4.21
C ALA A 27 -11.39 8.52 -5.07
N THR A 28 -11.57 7.79 -6.17
CA THR A 28 -12.63 8.06 -7.15
C THR A 28 -13.78 7.04 -7.13
N GLY A 29 -13.85 6.15 -6.13
CA GLY A 29 -14.97 5.23 -5.97
C GLY A 29 -14.72 3.78 -6.36
N GLY A 30 -13.47 3.32 -6.38
CA GLY A 30 -13.12 1.90 -6.44
C GLY A 30 -13.06 1.30 -7.85
N GLN A 31 -12.79 2.12 -8.88
CA GLN A 31 -12.62 1.63 -10.24
C GLN A 31 -11.43 0.67 -10.35
N ASP A 32 -11.55 -0.32 -11.24
CA ASP A 32 -10.45 -1.23 -11.56
C ASP A 32 -9.28 -0.49 -12.22
N ILE A 33 -8.08 -0.87 -11.79
CA ILE A 33 -6.78 -0.47 -12.31
C ILE A 33 -5.99 -1.73 -12.70
N LEU A 34 -4.81 -1.57 -13.30
CA LEU A 34 -3.99 -2.72 -13.74
C LEU A 34 -3.69 -3.71 -12.60
N SER A 35 -3.40 -3.20 -11.40
CA SER A 35 -3.12 -4.02 -10.21
C SER A 35 -4.37 -4.55 -9.51
N SER A 36 -5.57 -4.26 -10.03
CA SER A 36 -6.80 -4.75 -9.42
C SER A 36 -6.88 -6.26 -9.41
N ARG A 37 -7.38 -6.81 -8.31
CA ARG A 37 -7.52 -8.26 -8.09
C ARG A 37 -8.87 -8.80 -8.55
N ALA A 38 -9.86 -7.93 -8.75
CA ALA A 38 -11.18 -8.29 -9.22
C ALA A 38 -11.13 -8.90 -10.64
N SER A 39 -12.04 -9.84 -10.92
CA SER A 39 -12.26 -10.32 -12.27
C SER A 39 -13.01 -9.27 -13.06
N ASN A 40 -12.48 -8.89 -14.22
CA ASN A 40 -13.10 -7.91 -15.09
C ASN A 40 -13.30 -8.52 -16.49
N ARG A 41 -14.51 -8.38 -17.04
CA ARG A 41 -14.87 -8.98 -18.33
C ARG A 41 -14.22 -8.29 -19.53
N THR A 42 -13.90 -6.99 -19.41
CA THR A 42 -13.44 -6.17 -20.54
C THR A 42 -12.03 -5.62 -20.34
N LYS A 43 -11.47 -5.70 -19.13
CA LYS A 43 -10.16 -5.15 -18.79
C LYS A 43 -9.19 -6.26 -18.40
N SER A 44 -7.93 -6.06 -18.76
CA SER A 44 -6.83 -6.90 -18.30
C SER A 44 -6.37 -6.40 -16.92
N THR A 45 -6.72 -7.13 -15.87
CA THR A 45 -6.36 -6.83 -14.47
C THR A 45 -5.38 -7.89 -13.95
N LYS A 46 -5.02 -7.83 -12.65
CA LYS A 46 -4.07 -8.74 -11.99
C LYS A 46 -2.64 -8.62 -12.52
N HIS A 47 -2.23 -7.42 -12.93
CA HIS A 47 -0.85 -7.08 -13.28
C HIS A 47 -0.18 -6.40 -12.08
N PRO A 48 0.63 -7.12 -11.27
CA PRO A 48 1.20 -6.56 -10.06
C PRO A 48 2.18 -5.43 -10.38
N ILE A 49 2.11 -4.34 -9.61
CA ILE A 49 3.02 -3.19 -9.79
C ILE A 49 4.47 -3.61 -9.60
N THR A 50 4.75 -4.57 -8.71
CA THR A 50 6.10 -5.10 -8.46
C THR A 50 6.76 -5.63 -9.72
N GLU A 51 6.04 -6.36 -10.57
CA GLU A 51 6.58 -6.93 -11.80
C GLU A 51 6.84 -5.84 -12.86
N ALA A 52 5.93 -4.87 -12.98
CA ALA A 52 6.13 -3.72 -13.84
C ALA A 52 7.36 -2.90 -13.41
N VAL A 53 7.52 -2.66 -12.10
CA VAL A 53 8.64 -1.91 -11.54
C VAL A 53 9.98 -2.63 -11.75
N LYS A 54 10.03 -3.95 -11.52
CA LYS A 54 11.21 -4.77 -11.84
C LYS A 54 11.56 -4.68 -13.32
N GLY A 55 10.56 -4.81 -14.20
CA GLY A 55 10.73 -4.71 -15.65
C GLY A 55 11.27 -3.36 -16.13
N MET A 56 11.09 -2.29 -15.35
CA MET A 56 11.66 -0.97 -15.63
C MET A 56 13.12 -0.80 -15.19
N GLY A 57 13.74 -1.82 -14.56
CA GLY A 57 15.15 -1.79 -14.17
C GLY A 57 15.42 -1.30 -12.74
N VAL A 58 14.40 -1.23 -11.89
CA VAL A 58 14.59 -0.94 -10.46
C VAL A 58 15.31 -2.11 -9.79
N LYS A 59 16.44 -1.83 -9.14
CA LYS A 59 17.26 -2.83 -8.45
C LYS A 59 16.85 -3.02 -7.00
N TRP A 60 16.53 -1.93 -6.31
CA TRP A 60 16.07 -1.96 -4.92
C TRP A 60 14.54 -1.88 -4.89
N LEU A 61 13.91 -3.02 -4.62
CA LEU A 61 12.46 -3.14 -4.51
C LEU A 61 12.09 -3.88 -3.21
N ARG A 62 11.16 -3.31 -2.45
CA ARG A 62 10.49 -3.97 -1.33
C ARG A 62 8.99 -4.01 -1.57
N HIS A 63 8.37 -5.15 -1.25
CA HIS A 63 6.93 -5.31 -1.28
C HIS A 63 6.43 -5.54 0.14
N VAL A 64 5.58 -4.63 0.62
CA VAL A 64 4.89 -4.75 1.91
C VAL A 64 3.43 -5.05 1.63
N ASP A 65 3.03 -6.29 1.89
CA ASP A 65 1.71 -6.87 1.64
C ASP A 65 0.68 -6.63 2.75
N ARG A 66 1.13 -6.07 3.89
CA ARG A 66 0.31 -5.64 5.02
C ARG A 66 0.77 -4.28 5.52
N THR A 67 0.22 -3.20 4.97
CA THR A 67 0.65 -1.82 5.26
C THR A 67 0.24 -1.33 6.65
N TYR A 68 -0.72 -2.00 7.29
CA TYR A 68 -1.10 -1.73 8.68
C TYR A 68 -0.10 -2.29 9.70
N ASP A 69 0.91 -3.03 9.24
CA ASP A 69 2.11 -3.32 10.04
C ASP A 69 3.04 -2.11 9.99
N VAL A 70 2.80 -1.16 10.91
CA VAL A 70 3.51 0.12 10.96
C VAL A 70 5.01 -0.07 11.20
N GLY A 71 5.38 -1.06 12.02
CA GLY A 71 6.79 -1.40 12.26
C GLY A 71 7.49 -1.84 10.99
N LYS A 72 6.90 -2.80 10.25
CA LYS A 72 7.45 -3.26 8.96
C LYS A 72 7.56 -2.13 7.94
N MET A 73 6.58 -1.21 7.89
CA MET A 73 6.63 -0.05 7.01
C MET A 73 7.76 0.92 7.40
N GLN A 74 7.91 1.21 8.69
CA GLN A 74 8.99 2.06 9.21
C GLN A 74 10.37 1.45 8.92
N ASP A 75 10.54 0.16 9.16
CA ASP A 75 11.80 -0.55 8.92
C ASP A 75 12.17 -0.54 7.43
N SER A 76 11.17 -0.77 6.55
CA SER A 76 11.38 -0.73 5.09
C SER A 76 11.80 0.67 4.61
N LEU A 77 11.21 1.73 5.18
CA LEU A 77 11.60 3.11 4.88
C LEU A 77 13.00 3.43 5.40
N ARG A 78 13.31 3.01 6.63
CA ARG A 78 14.65 3.18 7.20
C ARG A 78 15.69 2.49 6.33
N GLU A 79 15.46 1.23 5.94
CA GLU A 79 16.35 0.47 5.04
C GLU A 79 16.58 1.23 3.72
N ALA A 80 15.51 1.76 3.10
CA ALA A 80 15.59 2.50 1.85
C ALA A 80 16.45 3.78 1.96
N LEU A 81 16.39 4.46 3.11
CA LEU A 81 17.09 5.71 3.37
C LEU A 81 18.55 5.51 3.81
N THR A 82 18.86 4.38 4.46
CA THR A 82 20.20 4.13 5.02
C THR A 82 21.05 3.17 4.17
N THR A 83 20.46 2.53 3.16
CA THR A 83 21.22 1.61 2.29
C THR A 83 22.25 2.33 1.43
N ASN A 84 23.36 1.65 1.16
CA ASN A 84 24.40 2.11 0.23
C ASN A 84 24.04 1.85 -1.25
N GLU A 85 22.99 1.07 -1.52
CA GLU A 85 22.51 0.78 -2.89
C GLU A 85 22.16 2.09 -3.61
N LYS A 86 22.60 2.25 -4.85
CA LYS A 86 22.39 3.47 -5.65
C LYS A 86 21.22 3.34 -6.61
N GLY A 87 20.59 4.49 -6.89
CA GLY A 87 19.44 4.58 -7.78
C GLY A 87 18.13 4.47 -7.03
N PRO A 88 16.99 4.40 -7.73
CA PRO A 88 15.69 4.56 -7.10
C PRO A 88 15.36 3.37 -6.20
N LYS A 89 15.00 3.68 -4.94
CA LYS A 89 14.48 2.71 -3.97
C LYS A 89 12.96 2.71 -4.05
N VAL A 90 12.36 1.61 -4.49
CA VAL A 90 10.90 1.53 -4.61
C VAL A 90 10.32 0.64 -3.52
N ILE A 91 9.32 1.14 -2.80
CA ILE A 91 8.51 0.38 -1.86
C ILE A 91 7.10 0.29 -2.45
N VAL A 92 6.65 -0.91 -2.76
CA VAL A 92 5.24 -1.16 -3.10
C VAL A 92 4.53 -1.56 -1.80
N ALA A 93 3.64 -0.71 -1.33
CA ALA A 93 2.86 -0.88 -0.11
C ALA A 93 1.43 -1.28 -0.51
N SER A 94 1.17 -2.59 -0.50
CA SER A 94 -0.07 -3.18 -0.99
C SER A 94 -0.98 -3.62 0.15
N SER A 95 -2.16 -3.03 0.27
CA SER A 95 -3.19 -3.46 1.22
C SER A 95 -4.53 -2.86 0.86
N GLU A 96 -5.61 -3.48 1.31
CA GLU A 96 -6.93 -2.89 1.16
C GLU A 96 -7.03 -1.53 1.88
N CYS A 97 -7.70 -0.56 1.25
CA CYS A 97 -8.06 0.70 1.87
C CYS A 97 -8.86 0.48 3.17
N MET A 98 -8.48 1.19 4.25
CA MET A 98 -9.10 1.03 5.56
C MET A 98 -10.60 1.28 5.52
N LEU A 99 -11.04 2.23 4.70
CA LEU A 99 -12.46 2.54 4.54
C LEU A 99 -13.25 1.34 3.99
N ASN A 100 -12.76 0.68 2.94
CA ASN A 100 -13.43 -0.47 2.35
C ASN A 100 -13.35 -1.70 3.26
N ARG A 101 -12.21 -1.90 3.93
CA ARG A 101 -12.06 -2.90 4.97
C ARG A 101 -13.13 -2.72 6.06
N GLN A 102 -13.29 -1.51 6.58
CA GLN A 102 -14.31 -1.20 7.59
C GLN A 102 -15.74 -1.42 7.06
N ARG A 103 -16.03 -1.04 5.81
CA ARG A 103 -17.34 -1.29 5.18
C ARG A 103 -17.65 -2.79 5.09
N ARG A 104 -16.65 -3.64 4.85
CA ARG A 104 -16.83 -5.11 4.86
C ARG A 104 -16.95 -5.68 6.27
N GLU A 105 -16.07 -5.26 7.18
CA GLU A 105 -15.96 -5.87 8.51
C GLU A 105 -17.05 -5.41 9.48
N LYS A 106 -17.50 -4.15 9.40
CA LYS A 106 -18.47 -3.58 10.34
C LYS A 106 -19.79 -4.36 10.41
N PRO A 107 -20.46 -4.72 9.30
CA PRO A 107 -21.69 -5.50 9.36
C PRO A 107 -21.51 -6.90 9.98
N LEU A 108 -20.35 -7.54 9.74
CA LEU A 108 -20.02 -8.84 10.30
C LEU A 108 -19.82 -8.75 11.82
N VAL A 109 -19.08 -7.73 12.26
CA VAL A 109 -18.88 -7.42 13.68
C VAL A 109 -20.20 -7.10 14.37
N ASP A 110 -21.04 -6.26 13.76
CA ASP A 110 -22.34 -5.89 14.33
C ASP A 110 -23.26 -7.12 14.47
N LYS A 111 -23.20 -8.07 13.52
CA LYS A 111 -23.92 -9.35 13.60
C LYS A 111 -23.42 -10.23 14.74
N ALA A 112 -22.11 -10.37 14.89
CA ALA A 112 -21.50 -11.16 15.97
C ALA A 112 -21.85 -10.60 17.36
N ILE A 113 -21.79 -9.27 17.53
CA ILE A 113 -22.20 -8.59 18.77
C ILE A 113 -23.68 -8.86 19.08
N LYS A 114 -24.57 -8.73 18.08
CA LYS A 114 -26.00 -9.05 18.26
C LYS A 114 -26.25 -10.52 18.60
N GLY A 115 -25.38 -11.41 18.14
CA GLY A 115 -25.39 -12.85 18.46
C GLY A 115 -24.82 -13.20 19.83
N GLY A 116 -24.32 -12.22 20.60
CA GLY A 116 -23.71 -12.45 21.92
C GLY A 116 -22.26 -12.93 21.87
N GLU A 117 -21.61 -12.91 20.69
CA GLU A 117 -20.21 -13.31 20.55
C GLU A 117 -19.27 -12.23 21.10
N ARG A 118 -18.18 -12.64 21.75
CA ARG A 118 -17.13 -11.73 22.19
C ARG A 118 -16.31 -11.26 20.99
N VAL A 119 -16.36 -9.97 20.69
CA VAL A 119 -15.56 -9.35 19.63
C VAL A 119 -14.46 -8.46 20.22
N VAL A 120 -13.23 -8.59 19.71
CA VAL A 120 -12.12 -7.70 20.04
C VAL A 120 -12.00 -6.62 18.96
N LYS A 121 -12.14 -5.35 19.36
CA LYS A 121 -12.03 -4.20 18.47
C LYS A 121 -10.77 -3.39 18.81
N PRO A 122 -9.83 -3.19 17.87
CA PRO A 122 -8.72 -2.29 18.09
C PRO A 122 -9.23 -0.85 18.22
N LYS A 123 -8.71 -0.13 19.23
CA LYS A 123 -8.89 1.31 19.39
C LYS A 123 -7.54 1.97 19.14
N PHE A 124 -7.55 3.04 18.35
CA PHE A 124 -6.38 3.86 18.10
C PHE A 124 -6.50 5.11 18.96
N GLY A 125 -5.44 5.42 19.70
CA GLY A 125 -5.30 6.66 20.46
C GLY A 125 -4.37 7.62 19.74
N VAL A 126 -4.55 8.90 20.00
CA VAL A 126 -3.58 9.94 19.63
C VAL A 126 -2.82 10.27 20.92
N ASP A 127 -1.50 10.25 20.85
CA ASP A 127 -0.64 10.71 21.93
C ASP A 127 -0.54 12.24 21.86
N GLU A 128 -1.12 12.93 22.85
CA GLU A 128 -1.21 14.39 22.87
C GLU A 128 0.18 15.06 23.00
N ASP A 129 1.14 14.39 23.63
CA ASP A 129 2.49 14.94 23.82
C ASP A 129 3.31 14.91 22.50
N ILE A 130 2.90 14.07 21.54
CA ILE A 130 3.58 13.87 20.25
C ILE A 130 2.81 14.54 19.11
N CYS A 131 1.48 14.63 19.21
CA CYS A 131 0.62 15.14 18.15
C CYS A 131 0.84 16.63 17.91
N THR A 132 1.33 17.00 16.73
CA THR A 132 1.55 18.40 16.33
C THR A 132 0.26 19.10 15.89
N GLY A 133 -0.81 18.35 15.63
CA GLY A 133 -2.11 18.89 15.25
C GLY A 133 -2.16 19.58 13.88
N ASP A 134 -1.13 19.44 13.05
CA ASP A 134 -1.08 19.94 11.67
C ASP A 134 -1.61 18.94 10.63
#